data_AF-A0A345DM15-F1
#
_entry.id   AF-A0A345DM15-F1
#
_cell.length_a   1.000
_cell.length_b   1.000
_cell.length_c   1.000
_cell.angle_alpha   90.00
_cell.angle_beta   90.00
_cell.angle_gamma   90.00
#
_symmetry.space_group_name_H-M   'P 1'
#
loop_
_entity.id
_entity.type
_entity.pdbx_description
1 polymer ?
#
loop_
_entity_poly.entity_id
_entity_poly.type
_entity_poly.pdbx_seq_one_letter_code
_entity_poly.pdbx_strand_id
1 'polypeptide(L)' 'MNKMGIKIGIDPSVTGTTAIVLYLNNKIIHSQDFFNKDWKEHYDFIDEYID' A
#
# COMPACT_ATOMS: atom_id res chain seq x y z
N MET A 1 1.24 25.42 8.22
CA MET A 1 0.88 24.02 8.49
C MET A 1 1.57 23.17 7.45
N ASN A 2 2.41 22.20 7.86
CA ASN A 2 2.93 21.22 6.91
C ASN A 2 1.77 20.28 6.52
N LYS A 3 1.48 20.16 5.23
CA LYS A 3 0.51 19.17 4.77
C LYS A 3 1.04 17.78 5.11
N MET A 4 0.26 16.99 5.84
CA MET A 4 0.53 15.56 5.98
C MET A 4 0.23 14.90 4.64
N GLY A 5 1.21 14.18 4.10
CA GLY A 5 1.07 13.49 2.82
C GLY A 5 1.23 11.99 3.00
N ILE A 6 0.25 11.24 2.52
CA ILE A 6 0.34 9.79 2.36
C ILE A 6 0.96 9.49 0.99
N LYS A 7 1.92 8.56 0.94
CA LYS A 7 2.40 7.95 -0.30
C LYS A 7 2.21 6.46 -0.22
N ILE A 8 1.96 5.85 -1.38
CA ILE A 8 1.72 4.41 -1.51
C ILE A 8 2.71 3.90 -2.55
N GLY A 9 3.53 2.93 -2.18
CA GLY A 9 4.35 2.14 -3.10
C GLY A 9 3.64 0.82 -3.39
N ILE A 10 3.57 0.43 -4.67
CA ILE A 10 2.94 -0.81 -5.11
C ILE A 10 3.93 -1.52 -6.04
N ASP A 11 4.35 -2.73 -5.68
CA ASP A 11 5.33 -3.54 -6.41
C ASP A 11 4.73 -4.91 -6.75
N PRO A 12 4.03 -5.04 -7.89
CA PRO A 12 3.49 -6.31 -8.35
C PRO A 12 4.57 -7.14 -9.06
N SER A 13 4.66 -8.41 -8.71
CA SER A 13 5.57 -9.39 -9.31
C SER A 13 4.88 -10.22 -10.40
N VAL A 14 5.69 -10.75 -11.33
CA VAL A 14 5.22 -11.67 -12.38
C VAL A 14 4.67 -12.99 -11.79
N THR A 15 5.07 -13.34 -10.55
CA THR A 15 4.59 -14.55 -9.86
C THR A 15 3.21 -14.37 -9.23
N GLY A 16 2.63 -13.17 -9.28
CA GLY A 16 1.33 -12.88 -8.67
C GLY A 16 1.42 -12.54 -7.19
N THR A 17 2.58 -12.06 -6.75
CA THR A 17 2.76 -11.46 -5.42
C THR A 17 2.74 -9.94 -5.60
N THR A 18 2.12 -9.19 -4.71
CA THR A 18 2.22 -7.73 -4.71
C THR A 18 2.65 -7.26 -3.34
N ALA A 19 3.69 -6.44 -3.27
CA ALA A 19 4.02 -5.72 -2.04
C ALA A 19 3.40 -4.32 -2.09
N ILE A 20 2.73 -3.91 -1.01
CA ILE A 20 2.22 -2.55 -0.84
C ILE A 20 2.86 -1.93 0.40
N VAL A 21 3.43 -0.73 0.26
CA VAL A 21 4.08 0.03 1.34
C VAL A 21 3.43 1.40 1.48
N LEU A 22 3.01 1.74 2.70
CA LEU A 22 2.41 3.03 3.04
C LEU A 22 3.42 3.92 3.74
N TYR A 23 3.48 5.18 3.32
CA TYR A 23 4.34 6.19 3.91
C TYR A 23 3.54 7.39 4.41
N LEU A 24 3.78 7.82 5.64
CA LEU A 24 3.34 9.11 6.16
C LEU A 24 4.55 10.02 6.32
N ASN A 25 4.54 11.16 5.62
CA ASN A 25 5.67 12.11 5.64
C ASN A 25 7.02 11.44 5.31
N ASN A 26 7.02 10.59 4.28
CA ASN A 26 8.16 9.78 3.81
C ASN A 26 8.68 8.71 4.80
N LYS A 27 7.98 8.46 5.92
CA LYS A 27 8.29 7.34 6.83
C LYS A 27 7.34 6.19 6.58
N ILE A 28 7.86 4.96 6.50
CA ILE A 28 7.04 3.75 6.38
C ILE A 28 6.18 3.62 7.64
N ILE A 29 4.88 3.42 7.45
CA ILE A 29 3.91 3.16 8.53
C ILE A 29 3.30 1.76 8.43
N HIS A 30 3.28 1.17 7.23
CA HIS A 30 2.80 -0.19 7.00
C HIS A 30 3.46 -0.77 5.75
N SER A 31 3.63 -2.09 5.73
CA SER A 31 4.03 -2.87 4.56
C SER A 31 3.29 -4.20 4.60
N GLN A 32 2.64 -4.57 3.50
CA GLN A 32 1.89 -5.82 3.38
C GLN A 32 2.21 -6.52 2.06
N ASP A 33 2.50 -7.80 2.15
CA ASP A 33 2.65 -8.68 0.99
C ASP A 33 1.34 -9.43 0.74
N PHE A 34 0.92 -9.46 -0.52
CA PHE A 34 -0.23 -10.21 -1.00
C PHE A 34 0.27 -11.34 -1.89
N PHE A 35 -0.19 -12.56 -1.64
CA PHE A 35 0.18 -13.75 -2.42
C PHE A 35 -0.92 -14.17 -3.41
N ASN A 36 -1.86 -13.27 -3.65
CA ASN A 36 -2.96 -13.46 -4.57
C ASN A 36 -2.96 -12.34 -5.62
N LYS A 37 -3.62 -12.61 -6.75
CA LYS A 37 -3.78 -11.66 -7.86
C LYS A 37 -5.09 -10.87 -7.77
N ASP A 38 -5.87 -11.06 -6.71
CA ASP A 38 -7.15 -10.41 -6.53
C ASP A 38 -6.94 -9.03 -5.91
N TRP A 39 -7.19 -7.99 -6.71
CA TRP A 39 -6.98 -6.61 -6.29
C TRP A 39 -7.99 -6.13 -5.24
N LYS A 40 -9.06 -6.89 -4.97
CA LYS A 40 -10.02 -6.47 -3.94
C LYS A 40 -9.36 -6.31 -2.57
N GLU A 41 -8.58 -7.31 -2.14
CA GLU A 41 -7.90 -7.24 -0.84
C GLU A 41 -6.83 -6.13 -0.79
N HIS A 42 -6.21 -5.84 -1.93
CA HIS A 42 -5.22 -4.76 -2.06
C HIS A 42 -5.88 -3.39 -1.98
N TYR A 43 -7.05 -3.24 -2.61
CA TYR A 43 -7.88 -2.04 -2.54
C TYR A 43 -8.37 -1.82 -1.11
N ASP A 44 -9.00 -2.84 -0.50
CA ASP A 44 -9.54 -2.76 0.86
C ASP A 44 -8.43 -2.36 1.85
N PHE A 45 -7.23 -2.93 1.70
CA PHE A 45 -6.06 -2.54 2.48
C PHE A 45 -5.65 -1.07 2.30
N ILE A 46 -5.68 -0.54 1.07
CA ILE A 46 -5.33 0.86 0.82
C ILE A 46 -6.41 1.80 1.38
N ASP A 47 -7.67 1.46 1.18
CA ASP A 47 -8.87 2.23 1.56
C ASP A 47 -8.87 2.55 3.06
N GLU A 48 -8.50 1.58 3.90
CA GLU A 48 -8.35 1.72 5.36
C GLU A 48 -7.42 2.87 5.82
N TYR A 49 -6.56 3.38 4.93
CA TYR A 49 -5.57 4.42 5.27
C TYR A 49 -5.79 5.75 4.54
N ILE A 50 -6.67 5.81 3.54
CA ILE A 50 -6.89 7.02 2.73
C ILE A 50 -8.24 7.70 2.95
N ASP A 51 -9.19 7.02 3.58
CA ASP A 51 -10.47 7.57 4.08
C ASP A 51 -10.35 8.11 5.52
#